data_AF-A0AAE9MC77-F1
#
_entry.id   AF-A0AAE9MC77-F1
#
_cell.length_a   1.000
_cell.length_b   1.000
_cell.length_c   1.000
_cell.angle_alpha   90.00
_cell.angle_beta   90.00
_cell.angle_gamma   90.00
#
_symmetry.space_group_name_H-M   'P 1'
#
loop_
_entity.id
_entity.type
_entity.pdbx_description
1 polymer ?
#
loop_
_entity_poly.entity_id
_entity_poly.type
_entity_poly.pdbx_seq_one_letter_code
_entity_poly.pdbx_strand_id
1 'polypeptide(L)'
;MLDQEIGLTFKGLMSLIKNNPLNEISKIKYVRHKSNGEFSELFDNVFLNIAELEEYQRIQSKSVFKNIDYIISFLGTEGQKSLFWGVFKVVNEKYSENNLYEYELEEMPQFSELKFRGLCCIKPLTAEFS
;
A
#
# COMPACT_ATOMS: atom_id res chain seq x y z
N MET A 1 27.51 -21.59 8.80
CA MET A 1 27.23 -20.62 9.87
C MET A 1 27.75 -19.28 9.37
N LEU A 2 26.97 -18.36 8.81
CA LEU A 2 25.56 -18.02 9.00
C LEU A 2 24.87 -17.87 7.64
N ASP A 3 23.72 -18.52 7.45
CA ASP A 3 22.72 -18.05 6.50
C ASP A 3 22.18 -16.72 7.05
N GLN A 4 22.80 -15.62 6.65
CA GLN A 4 22.16 -14.33 6.77
C GLN A 4 21.09 -14.30 5.68
N GLU A 5 19.87 -14.69 6.02
CA GLU A 5 18.70 -14.22 5.28
C GLU A 5 18.78 -12.68 5.30
N ILE A 6 19.29 -12.11 4.21
CA ILE A 6 19.20 -10.69 3.96
C ILE A 6 17.70 -10.45 3.76
N GLY A 7 17.01 -10.12 4.84
CA GLY A 7 15.66 -9.59 4.77
C GLY A 7 15.73 -8.35 3.90
N LEU A 8 15.35 -8.48 2.63
CA LEU A 8 15.28 -7.39 1.68
C LEU A 8 14.30 -6.37 2.25
N THR A 9 14.84 -5.27 2.79
CA THR A 9 14.01 -4.15 3.21
C THR A 9 13.26 -3.61 1.99
N PHE A 10 12.05 -3.11 2.18
CA PHE A 10 11.27 -2.55 1.08
C PHE A 10 12.06 -1.47 0.31
N LYS A 11 12.82 -0.63 1.02
CA LYS A 11 13.73 0.35 0.40
C LYS A 11 14.80 -0.31 -0.50
N GLY A 12 15.37 -1.42 -0.05
CA GLY A 12 16.27 -2.25 -0.86
C GLY A 12 15.59 -2.82 -2.11
N LEU A 13 14.37 -3.34 -1.97
CA LEU A 13 13.57 -3.82 -3.11
C LEU A 13 13.32 -2.71 -4.15
N MET A 14 12.94 -1.51 -3.68
CA MET A 14 12.69 -0.36 -4.55
C MET A 14 13.96 0.13 -5.27
N SER A 15 15.13 0.01 -4.63
CA SER A 15 16.41 0.39 -5.27
C SER A 15 16.81 -0.53 -6.43
N LEU A 16 16.21 -1.73 -6.52
CA LEU A 16 16.48 -2.70 -7.58
C LEU A 16 15.61 -2.49 -8.83
N ILE A 17 14.59 -1.62 -8.75
CA ILE A 17 13.68 -1.35 -9.87
C ILE A 17 14.31 -0.30 -10.77
N LYS A 18 14.54 -0.66 -12.03
CA LYS A 18 15.04 0.28 -13.05
C LYS A 18 14.04 1.41 -13.25
N ASN A 19 14.52 2.66 -13.29
CA ASN A 19 13.71 3.88 -13.43
C ASN A 19 12.67 4.08 -12.31
N ASN A 20 13.03 3.73 -11.07
CA ASN A 20 12.17 3.94 -9.92
C ASN A 20 11.79 5.44 -9.77
N PRO A 21 10.51 5.82 -9.88
CA PRO A 21 10.07 7.21 -9.70
C PRO A 21 10.13 7.66 -8.23
N LEU A 22 10.21 6.72 -7.29
CA LEU A 22 10.34 6.98 -5.86
C LEU A 22 11.79 7.41 -5.56
N ASN A 23 12.01 8.73 -5.54
CA ASN A 23 13.28 9.33 -5.14
C ASN A 23 13.25 9.77 -3.66
N GLU A 24 14.38 10.22 -3.12
CA GLU A 24 14.50 10.58 -1.70
C GLU A 24 13.65 11.80 -1.27
N ILE A 25 13.22 12.62 -2.22
CA ILE A 25 12.37 13.80 -1.97
C ILE A 25 10.88 13.48 -2.04
N SER A 26 10.52 12.29 -2.55
CA SER A 26 9.12 11.86 -2.69
C SER A 26 8.49 11.67 -1.32
N LYS A 27 7.33 12.29 -1.10
CA LYS A 27 6.55 12.07 0.12
C LYS A 27 5.76 10.78 -0.03
N ILE A 28 6.20 9.75 0.66
CA ILE A 28 5.68 8.39 0.53
C ILE A 28 4.93 8.00 1.79
N LYS A 29 3.70 7.48 1.64
CA LYS A 29 2.94 6.89 2.73
C LYS A 29 2.81 5.37 2.54
N TYR A 30 3.09 4.63 3.60
CA TYR A 30 2.91 3.18 3.65
C TYR A 30 1.52 2.87 4.23
N VAL A 31 0.72 2.12 3.49
CA VAL A 31 -0.64 1.73 3.90
C VAL A 31 -0.66 0.22 4.08
N ARG A 32 -1.09 -0.24 5.25
CA ARG A 32 -1.35 -1.67 5.52
C ARG A 32 -2.82 -1.86 5.84
N HIS A 33 -3.53 -2.50 4.92
CA HIS A 33 -4.90 -2.93 5.15
C HIS A 33 -4.85 -4.18 6.03
N LYS A 34 -5.52 -4.16 7.20
CA LYS A 34 -5.55 -5.32 8.09
C LYS A 34 -6.73 -6.24 7.71
N SER A 35 -6.55 -7.56 7.81
CA SER A 35 -7.56 -8.57 7.50
C SER A 35 -8.53 -8.88 8.66
N ASN A 36 -8.77 -7.94 9.57
CA ASN A 36 -9.58 -8.19 10.75
C ASN A 36 -11.07 -7.88 10.49
N GLY A 37 -11.94 -8.86 10.75
CA GLY A 37 -13.41 -8.71 10.71
C GLY A 37 -13.98 -8.71 9.30
N GLU A 38 -14.84 -7.72 9.00
CA GLU A 38 -15.66 -7.60 7.78
C GLU A 38 -14.86 -7.64 6.46
N PHE A 39 -13.56 -7.36 6.50
CA PHE A 39 -12.70 -7.31 5.32
C PHE A 39 -11.92 -8.60 5.08
N SER A 40 -12.00 -9.62 5.95
CA SER A 40 -11.21 -10.86 5.76
C SER A 40 -11.54 -11.55 4.44
N GLU A 41 -12.82 -11.56 4.05
CA GLU A 41 -13.32 -12.14 2.80
C GLU A 41 -12.76 -11.42 1.56
N LEU A 42 -12.47 -10.11 1.66
CA LEU A 42 -11.82 -9.36 0.58
C LEU A 42 -10.39 -9.83 0.33
N PHE A 43 -9.71 -10.28 1.39
CA PHE A 43 -8.33 -10.74 1.33
C PHE A 43 -8.21 -12.24 1.04
N ASP A 44 -9.21 -13.05 1.35
CA ASP A 44 -9.21 -14.48 1.02
C ASP A 44 -9.28 -14.70 -0.51
N ASN A 45 -9.94 -13.78 -1.23
CA ASN A 45 -9.99 -13.75 -2.68
C ASN A 45 -9.60 -12.39 -3.26
N VAL A 46 -8.39 -11.91 -2.96
CA VAL A 46 -7.88 -10.60 -3.42
C VAL A 46 -8.18 -10.33 -4.89
N PHE A 47 -8.02 -11.34 -5.76
CA PHE A 47 -8.26 -11.22 -7.20
C PHE A 47 -9.73 -10.96 -7.58
N LEU A 48 -10.69 -11.42 -6.78
CA LEU A 48 -12.11 -11.18 -7.01
C LEU A 48 -12.56 -9.80 -6.50
N ASN A 49 -11.83 -9.24 -5.52
CA ASN A 49 -12.26 -8.06 -4.76
C ASN A 49 -11.35 -6.84 -4.95
N ILE A 50 -10.52 -6.81 -6.02
CA ILE A 50 -9.60 -5.70 -6.30
C ILE A 50 -10.34 -4.36 -6.38
N ALA A 51 -11.49 -4.32 -7.07
CA ALA A 51 -12.26 -3.09 -7.24
C ALA A 51 -12.74 -2.50 -5.90
N GLU A 52 -13.16 -3.36 -4.97
CA GLU A 52 -13.60 -2.94 -3.64
C GLU A 52 -12.42 -2.46 -2.78
N LEU A 53 -11.25 -3.11 -2.90
CA LEU A 53 -10.02 -2.65 -2.26
C LEU A 53 -9.56 -1.29 -2.81
N GLU A 54 -9.65 -1.08 -4.13
CA GLU A 54 -9.35 0.20 -4.79
C GLU A 54 -10.28 1.30 -4.31
N GLU A 55 -11.58 1.01 -4.19
CA GLU A 55 -12.55 1.93 -3.64
C GLU A 55 -12.29 2.27 -2.17
N TYR A 56 -12.01 1.26 -1.35
CA TYR A 56 -11.64 1.45 0.06
C TYR A 56 -10.38 2.32 0.20
N GLN A 57 -9.39 2.14 -0.67
CA GLN A 57 -8.18 2.97 -0.66
C GLN A 57 -8.48 4.40 -1.14
N ARG A 58 -9.32 4.55 -2.16
CA ARG A 58 -9.71 5.85 -2.76
C ARG A 58 -10.53 6.72 -1.80
N ILE A 59 -11.44 6.12 -1.04
CA ILE A 59 -12.39 6.83 -0.20
C ILE A 59 -11.96 6.75 1.25
N GLN A 60 -11.76 7.89 1.90
CA GLN A 60 -11.27 7.96 3.27
C GLN A 60 -12.08 8.95 4.08
N SER A 61 -12.42 8.61 5.32
CA SER A 61 -13.14 9.51 6.23
C SER A 61 -12.29 10.68 6.74
N LYS A 62 -10.96 10.59 6.58
CA LYS A 62 -9.99 11.59 7.02
C LYS A 62 -9.06 12.00 5.89
N SER A 63 -8.41 13.15 6.06
CA SER A 63 -7.40 13.66 5.12
C SER A 63 -6.08 12.89 5.28
N VAL A 64 -6.05 11.63 4.84
CA VAL A 64 -4.95 10.70 5.09
C VAL A 64 -3.81 10.80 4.07
N PHE A 65 -4.08 11.26 2.84
CA PHE A 65 -3.07 11.36 1.76
C PHE A 65 -2.74 12.80 1.36
N LYS A 66 -3.11 13.77 2.19
CA LYS A 66 -2.78 15.18 1.94
C LYS A 66 -1.28 15.41 1.89
N ASN A 67 -0.83 16.12 0.86
CA ASN A 67 0.59 16.40 0.58
C ASN A 67 1.45 15.13 0.44
N ILE A 68 0.87 14.00 0.02
CA ILE A 68 1.61 12.77 -0.29
C ILE A 68 1.71 12.62 -1.80
N ASP A 69 2.89 12.25 -2.30
CA ASP A 69 3.11 12.04 -3.74
C ASP A 69 2.78 10.59 -4.13
N TYR A 70 3.14 9.64 -3.26
CA TYR A 70 2.95 8.21 -3.51
C TYR A 70 2.46 7.44 -2.29
N ILE A 71 1.61 6.45 -2.55
CA ILE A 71 1.12 5.48 -1.61
C ILE A 71 1.72 4.12 -1.98
N ILE A 72 2.24 3.42 -0.99
CA ILE A 72 2.66 2.02 -1.14
C ILE A 72 1.74 1.18 -0.29
N SER A 73 1.03 0.26 -0.94
CA SER A 73 -0.05 -0.46 -0.30
C SER A 73 0.29 -1.93 -0.08
N PHE A 74 -0.08 -2.40 1.09
CA PHE A 74 0.14 -3.77 1.56
C PHE A 74 -1.16 -4.35 2.08
N LEU A 75 -1.41 -5.60 1.74
CA LEU A 75 -2.50 -6.40 2.30
C LEU A 75 -1.93 -7.20 3.45
N GLY A 76 -2.31 -6.88 4.67
CA GLY A 76 -1.92 -7.62 5.86
C GLY A 76 -2.60 -8.98 5.87
N THR A 77 -1.81 -10.03 6.00
CA THR A 77 -2.30 -11.39 6.26
C THR A 77 -2.05 -11.77 7.72
N GLU A 78 -2.34 -13.01 8.11
CA GLU A 78 -2.14 -13.48 9.48
C GLU A 78 -0.74 -13.14 10.04
N GLY A 79 -0.74 -12.58 11.26
CA GLY A 79 0.47 -12.17 11.97
C GLY A 79 1.15 -10.93 11.37
N GLN A 80 2.48 -11.03 11.19
CA GLN A 80 3.34 -9.95 10.67
C GLN A 80 3.58 -10.06 9.15
N LYS A 81 2.85 -10.95 8.47
CA LYS A 81 2.97 -11.11 7.03
C LYS A 81 2.13 -10.06 6.31
N SER A 82 2.59 -9.68 5.13
CA SER A 82 1.86 -8.80 4.23
C SER A 82 2.19 -9.11 2.78
N LEU A 83 1.19 -9.00 1.92
CA LEU A 83 1.35 -9.05 0.47
C LEU A 83 1.55 -7.62 -0.04
N PHE A 84 2.55 -7.41 -0.88
CA PHE A 84 2.66 -6.15 -1.60
C PHE A 84 1.52 -6.03 -2.61
N TRP A 85 0.74 -4.96 -2.58
CA TRP A 85 -0.36 -4.76 -3.52
C TRP A 85 0.02 -3.83 -4.66
N GLY A 86 0.78 -2.77 -4.41
CA GLY A 86 1.14 -1.83 -5.47
C GLY A 86 1.71 -0.52 -4.95
N VAL A 87 2.19 0.28 -5.90
CA VAL A 87 2.52 1.68 -5.68
C VAL A 87 1.54 2.52 -6.48
N PHE A 88 0.98 3.53 -5.84
CA PHE A 88 -0.01 4.43 -6.41
C PHE A 88 0.48 5.86 -6.28
N LYS A 89 0.38 6.64 -7.34
CA LYS A 89 0.64 8.08 -7.33
C LYS A 89 -0.65 8.81 -6.97
N VAL A 90 -0.58 9.76 -6.04
CA VAL A 90 -1.71 10.64 -5.72
C VAL A 90 -1.73 11.76 -6.76
N VAL A 91 -2.74 11.75 -7.63
CA VAL A 91 -2.89 12.73 -8.71
C VAL A 91 -3.71 13.92 -8.23
N ASN A 92 -4.78 13.65 -7.47
CA ASN A 92 -5.72 14.67 -7.03
C ASN A 92 -6.39 14.27 -5.71
N GLU A 93 -6.84 15.27 -4.96
CA GLU A 93 -7.68 15.08 -3.78
C GLU A 93 -8.96 15.92 -3.92
N LYS A 94 -10.11 15.31 -3.63
CA LYS A 94 -11.40 15.97 -3.60
C LYS A 94 -12.06 15.71 -2.26
N TYR A 95 -12.72 16.73 -1.73
CA TYR A 95 -13.58 16.57 -0.57
C TYR A 95 -15.02 16.54 -1.06
N SER A 96 -15.69 15.40 -0.87
CA SER A 96 -17.05 15.20 -1.35
C SER A 96 -18.09 15.68 -0.34
N GLU A 97 -19.30 15.91 -0.84
CA GLU A 97 -20.44 16.41 -0.05
C GLU A 97 -20.83 15.47 1.10
N ASN A 98 -20.44 14.19 1.01
CA ASN A 98 -20.65 13.17 2.03
C ASN A 98 -19.67 13.27 3.21
N ASN A 99 -18.89 14.34 3.32
CA ASN A 99 -17.81 14.53 4.28
C ASN A 99 -16.67 13.50 4.14
N LEU A 100 -16.48 12.94 2.95
CA LEU A 100 -15.43 11.97 2.65
C LEU A 100 -14.34 12.62 1.77
N TYR A 101 -13.11 12.13 1.92
CA TYR A 101 -12.00 12.46 1.04
C TYR A 101 -11.89 11.40 -0.05
N GLU A 102 -11.91 11.84 -1.29
CA GLU A 102 -11.77 11.01 -2.48
C GLU A 102 -10.45 11.34 -3.18
N TYR A 103 -9.60 10.34 -3.37
CA TYR A 103 -8.29 10.51 -3.97
C TYR A 103 -8.23 9.91 -5.37
N GLU A 104 -7.80 10.69 -6.35
CA GLU A 104 -7.48 10.15 -7.67
C GLU A 104 -6.10 9.50 -7.61
N LEU A 105 -6.07 8.18 -7.75
CA LEU A 105 -4.87 7.35 -7.62
C LEU A 105 -4.53 6.72 -8.96
N GLU A 106 -3.28 6.88 -9.39
CA GLU A 106 -2.75 6.23 -10.59
C GLU A 106 -1.81 5.09 -10.17
N GLU A 107 -2.11 3.86 -10.56
CA GLU A 107 -1.21 2.74 -10.29
C GLU A 107 0.07 2.86 -11.11
N MET A 108 1.22 2.68 -10.48
CA MET A 108 2.53 2.70 -11.12
C MET A 108 2.87 1.32 -11.70
N PRO A 109 2.82 1.12 -13.04
CA PRO A 109 2.97 -0.19 -13.66
C PRO A 109 4.37 -0.78 -13.48
N GLN A 110 5.39 0.02 -13.15
CA GLN A 110 6.76 -0.44 -12.92
C GLN A 110 6.87 -1.41 -11.72
N PHE A 111 5.86 -1.42 -10.84
CA PHE A 111 5.82 -2.30 -9.67
C PHE A 111 4.86 -3.50 -9.84
N SER A 112 4.22 -3.62 -11.01
CA SER A 112 3.23 -4.68 -11.27
C SER A 112 3.80 -6.10 -11.11
N GLU A 113 5.06 -6.33 -11.47
CA GLU A 113 5.73 -7.65 -11.32
C GLU A 113 5.92 -8.10 -9.86
N LEU A 114 5.83 -7.17 -8.93
CA LEU A 114 5.94 -7.41 -7.49
C LEU A 114 4.58 -7.62 -6.83
N LYS A 115 3.47 -7.37 -7.55
CA LYS A 115 2.11 -7.55 -7.04
C LYS A 115 1.92 -8.94 -6.42
N PHE A 116 1.32 -8.93 -5.24
CA PHE A 116 1.00 -10.08 -4.41
C PHE A 116 2.21 -10.93 -3.99
N ARG A 117 3.44 -10.41 -4.12
CA ARG A 117 4.60 -11.07 -3.51
C ARG A 117 4.55 -10.91 -1.99
N GLY A 118 4.74 -12.03 -1.29
CA GLY A 118 4.80 -12.07 0.16
C GLY A 118 6.06 -11.39 0.69
N LEU A 119 5.87 -10.45 1.60
CA LEU A 119 6.94 -9.81 2.36
C LEU A 119 6.78 -10.22 3.82
N CYS A 120 7.77 -10.93 4.34
CA CYS A 120 7.89 -11.21 5.77
C CYS A 120 8.59 -10.01 6.42
N CYS A 121 8.06 -9.51 7.56
CA CYS A 121 8.73 -8.51 8.40
C CYS A 121 8.70 -7.05 7.92
N ILE A 122 7.62 -6.58 7.29
CA ILE A 122 7.38 -5.13 7.28
C ILE A 122 6.81 -4.78 8.66
N LYS A 123 7.64 -4.28 9.57
CA LYS A 123 7.11 -3.48 10.69
C LYS A 123 6.40 -2.30 10.04
N PRO A 124 5.06 -2.24 10.02
CA PRO A 124 4.39 -1.05 9.55
C PRO A 124 4.83 0.04 10.54
N LEU A 125 5.30 1.20 10.07
CA LEU A 125 5.09 2.39 10.88
C LEU A 125 3.56 2.51 10.97
N THR A 126 3.03 2.05 12.09
CA THR A 126 1.61 2.04 12.42
C THR A 126 1.12 3.49 12.35
N ALA A 127 0.48 3.84 11.23
CA ALA A 127 -0.56 4.85 11.29
C ALA A 127 -1.78 4.15 11.88
N GLU A 128 -1.84 4.09 13.21
CA GLU A 128 -3.10 3.80 13.89
C GLU A 128 -4.02 4.98 13.60
N PHE A 129 -4.96 4.77 12.69
CA PHE A 129 -6.08 5.68 12.52
C PHE A 129 -6.98 5.52 13.75
N SER A 130 -6.71 6.35 14.77
CA SER A 130 -7.65 6.72 15.82
C SER A 130 -8.49 7.88 15.32
#